data_AF-A0A2N6NA76-F1
#
_entry.id   AF-A0A2N6NA76-F1
#
_cell.length_a   1.000
_cell.length_b   1.000
_cell.length_c   1.000
_cell.angle_alpha   90.00
_cell.angle_beta   90.00
_cell.angle_gamma   90.00
#
_symmetry.space_group_name_H-M   'P 1'
#
loop_
_entity.id
_entity.type
_entity.pdbx_description
1 polymer ?
#
loop_
_entity_poly.entity_id
_entity_poly.type
_entity_poly.pdbx_seq_one_letter_code
_entity_poly.pdbx_strand_id
1 'polypeptide(L)'
;MTTAEDMPMMLDTAMSVGLGGVDDLFGDEVPLSLPSKTQGRHLHQRLDDLRNRGCCQTIAWSRAGTIASITPDGLSLELRMLRAHPANGSWGMSEPTTTDLVKGTVTNPLVHLEWSTTTAPDLAIFDSTGRVMIINFPVSLNAPFANRKWDADTVDDMNAIVGCHWLPVPPISQVS
;
A
#
# COMPACT_ATOMS: atom_id res chain seq x y z
N MET A 1 -6.29 -58.96 -2.88
CA MET A 1 -4.87 -59.22 -2.58
C MET A 1 -4.05 -58.35 -3.53
N THR A 2 -2.93 -57.78 -3.04
CA THR A 2 -2.04 -56.72 -3.59
C THR A 2 -2.53 -55.28 -3.41
N THR A 3 -2.28 -54.62 -2.26
CA THR A 3 -1.07 -53.86 -1.84
C THR A 3 -0.80 -52.62 -2.70
N ALA A 4 -1.16 -51.44 -2.18
CA ALA A 4 -0.61 -50.15 -2.61
C ALA A 4 0.42 -49.73 -1.56
N GLU A 5 1.62 -49.45 -2.04
CA GLU A 5 2.82 -49.11 -1.29
C GLU A 5 2.75 -47.69 -0.69
N ASP A 6 3.10 -47.62 0.58
CA ASP A 6 4.02 -46.69 1.24
C ASP A 6 4.06 -45.20 0.80
N MET A 7 3.44 -44.34 1.62
CA MET A 7 3.94 -42.99 1.90
C MET A 7 3.68 -42.64 3.37
N PRO A 8 4.69 -42.66 4.26
CA PRO A 8 4.51 -42.29 5.66
C PRO A 8 4.37 -40.77 5.80
N MET A 9 3.13 -40.32 5.95
CA MET A 9 2.82 -38.99 6.48
C MET A 9 3.16 -38.99 7.98
N MET A 10 4.33 -38.45 8.34
CA MET A 10 4.68 -38.14 9.72
C MET A 10 3.81 -36.97 10.20
N LEU A 11 2.61 -37.28 10.69
CA LEU A 11 1.88 -36.39 11.58
C LEU A 11 2.41 -36.68 12.98
N ASP A 12 3.47 -35.97 13.37
CA ASP A 12 3.96 -36.02 14.74
C ASP A 12 2.90 -35.41 15.66
N THR A 13 2.11 -36.32 16.22
CA THR A 13 1.59 -36.35 17.58
C THR A 13 1.27 -34.98 18.17
N ALA A 14 -0.02 -34.62 18.12
CA ALA A 14 -0.63 -33.73 19.08
C ALA A 14 -0.39 -34.32 20.49
N MET A 15 0.66 -33.86 21.16
CA MET A 15 0.90 -34.16 22.57
C MET A 15 -0.19 -33.47 23.38
N SER A 16 -1.09 -34.28 23.93
CA SER A 16 -2.06 -33.89 24.95
C SER A 16 -1.28 -33.44 26.19
N VAL A 17 -1.12 -32.13 26.37
CA VAL A 17 -0.54 -31.58 27.60
C VAL A 17 -1.66 -31.43 28.62
N GLY A 18 -1.64 -32.31 29.62
CA GLY A 18 -2.59 -32.33 30.72
C GLY A 18 -2.58 -31.01 31.51
N LEU A 19 -3.78 -30.50 31.79
CA LEU A 19 -4.02 -29.39 32.70
C LEU A 19 -3.73 -29.84 34.14
N GLY A 20 -2.47 -29.79 34.54
CA GLY A 20 -2.02 -30.03 35.91
C GLY A 20 -1.05 -28.94 36.34
N GLY A 21 -1.47 -28.13 37.32
CA GLY A 21 -0.60 -27.25 38.11
C GLY A 21 -0.30 -25.89 37.49
N VAL A 22 -1.15 -24.90 37.72
CA VAL A 22 -0.99 -23.50 37.29
C VAL A 22 0.01 -22.68 38.12
N ASP A 23 0.86 -23.31 38.93
CA ASP A 23 1.70 -22.61 39.92
C ASP A 23 3.22 -22.66 39.68
N ASP A 24 3.70 -23.26 38.59
CA ASP A 24 5.14 -23.25 38.22
C ASP A 24 5.42 -22.48 36.91
N LEU A 25 4.48 -21.60 36.52
CA LEU A 25 4.48 -20.91 35.22
C LEU A 25 5.46 -19.72 35.13
N PHE A 26 6.17 -19.42 36.21
CA PHE A 26 7.23 -18.38 36.25
C PHE A 26 8.61 -18.96 36.61
N GLY A 27 8.83 -20.23 36.28
CA GLY A 27 10.12 -20.89 36.40
C GLY A 27 11.09 -20.47 35.30
N ASP A 28 12.04 -19.63 35.68
CA ASP A 28 13.26 -19.20 34.97
C ASP A 28 13.05 -18.51 33.60
N GLU A 29 13.58 -17.30 33.46
CA GLU A 29 13.60 -16.58 32.18
C GLU A 29 14.50 -17.32 31.17
N VAL A 30 14.00 -18.40 30.56
CA VAL A 30 14.63 -18.98 29.39
C VAL A 30 14.51 -17.93 28.29
N PRO A 31 15.61 -17.31 27.82
CA PRO A 31 15.51 -16.34 26.75
C PRO A 31 15.03 -17.12 25.52
N LEU A 32 13.77 -16.94 25.14
CA LEU A 32 13.27 -17.31 23.83
C LEU A 32 14.00 -16.44 22.81
N SER A 33 15.25 -16.82 22.52
CA SER A 33 16.04 -16.27 21.44
C SER A 33 15.38 -16.72 20.14
N LEU A 34 14.44 -15.90 19.67
CA LEU A 34 13.97 -15.98 18.30
C LEU A 34 15.21 -15.96 17.40
N PRO A 35 15.44 -16.96 16.54
CA PRO A 35 16.56 -16.93 15.64
C PRO A 35 16.45 -15.63 14.84
N SER A 36 17.50 -14.80 14.90
CA SER A 36 17.53 -13.54 14.18
C SER A 36 17.38 -13.88 12.70
N LYS A 37 16.17 -13.68 12.15
CA LYS A 37 15.96 -13.82 10.72
C LYS A 37 16.96 -12.87 10.08
N THR A 38 17.89 -13.41 9.30
CA THR A 38 18.81 -12.61 8.51
C THR A 38 17.96 -11.70 7.65
N GLN A 39 17.97 -10.41 7.96
CA GLN A 39 17.21 -9.43 7.22
C GLN A 39 17.75 -9.46 5.78
N GLY A 40 16.92 -9.94 4.84
CA GLY A 40 17.35 -10.17 3.46
C GLY A 40 17.84 -8.88 2.80
N ARG A 41 18.64 -9.00 1.73
CA ARG A 41 19.12 -7.86 0.92
C ARG A 41 18.03 -6.86 0.54
N HIS A 42 16.80 -7.36 0.32
CA HIS A 42 15.64 -6.53 0.00
C HIS A 42 15.23 -5.55 1.10
N LEU A 43 15.40 -5.91 2.38
CA LEU A 43 15.07 -4.99 3.47
C LEU A 43 16.08 -3.84 3.53
N HIS A 44 17.37 -4.15 3.34
CA HIS A 44 18.42 -3.15 3.28
C HIS A 44 18.21 -2.18 2.11
N GLN A 45 17.87 -2.70 0.93
CA GLN A 45 17.51 -1.88 -0.24
C GLN A 45 16.30 -0.98 0.04
N ARG A 46 15.23 -1.52 0.64
CA ARG A 46 14.05 -0.72 1.02
C ARG A 46 14.38 0.35 2.05
N LEU A 47 15.25 0.06 3.01
CA LEU A 47 15.69 1.03 4.01
C LEU A 47 16.55 2.12 3.38
N ASP A 48 17.42 1.77 2.45
CA ASP A 48 18.21 2.73 1.68
C ASP A 48 17.31 3.60 0.80
N ASP A 49 16.29 3.04 0.16
CA ASP A 49 15.29 3.79 -0.61
C ASP A 49 14.52 4.76 0.30
N LEU A 50 14.06 4.31 1.48
CA LEU A 50 13.39 5.17 2.45
C LEU A 50 14.30 6.29 2.96
N ARG A 51 15.58 5.98 3.22
CA ARG A 51 16.59 6.97 3.64
C ARG A 51 16.89 7.99 2.56
N ASN A 52 16.94 7.55 1.30
CA ASN A 52 17.33 8.40 0.18
C ASN A 52 16.16 9.21 -0.41
N ARG A 53 14.93 8.68 -0.35
CA ARG A 53 13.79 9.21 -1.11
C ARG A 53 12.58 9.57 -0.26
N GLY A 54 12.51 9.09 0.99
CA GLY A 54 11.37 9.37 1.86
C GLY A 54 10.07 8.71 1.36
N CYS A 55 9.13 9.52 0.89
CA CYS A 55 7.85 9.08 0.33
C CYS A 55 8.04 8.15 -0.88
N CYS A 56 7.68 6.87 -0.74
CA CYS A 56 7.89 5.85 -1.79
C CYS A 56 6.70 4.88 -1.98
N GLN A 57 5.48 5.29 -1.63
CA GLN A 57 4.28 4.47 -1.74
C GLN A 57 3.78 4.51 -3.18
N THR A 58 4.12 3.49 -3.96
CA THR A 58 3.73 3.42 -5.39
C THR A 58 2.35 2.83 -5.61
N ILE A 59 1.69 2.34 -4.55
CA ILE A 59 0.34 1.79 -4.59
C ILE A 59 -0.43 2.36 -3.40
N ALA A 60 -1.65 2.83 -3.63
CA ALA A 60 -2.53 3.34 -2.59
C ALA A 60 -4.00 3.02 -2.91
N TRP A 61 -4.83 2.88 -1.88
CA TRP A 61 -6.27 2.61 -2.00
C TRP A 61 -7.12 3.77 -1.47
N SER A 62 -8.19 4.09 -2.19
CA SER A 62 -9.19 5.05 -1.74
C SER A 62 -10.24 4.38 -0.85
N ARG A 63 -10.97 5.17 -0.06
CA ARG A 63 -12.13 4.68 0.71
C ARG A 63 -13.23 4.08 -0.18
N ALA A 64 -13.34 4.54 -1.42
CA ALA A 64 -14.33 4.06 -2.37
C ALA A 64 -13.93 2.73 -3.07
N GLY A 65 -12.73 2.19 -2.78
CA GLY A 65 -12.25 0.94 -3.37
C GLY A 65 -11.44 1.07 -4.65
N THR A 66 -11.18 2.31 -5.12
CA THR A 66 -10.22 2.57 -6.19
C THR A 66 -8.80 2.26 -5.71
N ILE A 67 -8.08 1.45 -6.46
CA ILE A 67 -6.64 1.22 -6.28
C ILE A 67 -5.92 2.08 -7.32
N ALA A 68 -4.98 2.91 -6.85
CA ALA A 68 -4.06 3.64 -7.70
C ALA A 68 -2.67 3.00 -7.60
N SER A 69 -1.97 2.88 -8.72
CA SER A 69 -0.60 2.40 -8.77
C SER A 69 0.22 3.17 -9.79
N ILE A 70 1.49 3.39 -9.49
CA ILE A 70 2.47 3.91 -10.42
C ILE A 70 2.99 2.75 -11.27
N THR A 71 3.08 2.94 -12.59
CA THR A 71 3.67 1.96 -13.50
C THR A 71 5.14 1.68 -13.14
N PRO A 72 5.70 0.48 -13.42
CA PRO A 72 7.07 0.15 -13.03
C PRO A 72 8.16 1.08 -13.57
N ASP A 73 7.89 1.79 -14.67
CA ASP A 73 8.78 2.80 -15.25
C ASP A 73 8.70 4.18 -14.57
N GLY A 74 7.76 4.37 -13.63
CA GLY A 74 7.53 5.63 -12.93
C GLY A 74 6.85 6.71 -13.77
N LEU A 75 6.31 6.39 -14.95
CA LEU A 75 5.84 7.41 -15.91
C LEU A 75 4.34 7.66 -15.87
N SER A 76 3.54 6.67 -15.45
CA SER A 76 2.09 6.74 -15.57
C SER A 76 1.39 6.30 -14.28
N LEU A 77 0.17 6.81 -14.09
CA LEU A 77 -0.76 6.36 -13.07
C LEU A 77 -1.74 5.37 -13.67
N GLU A 78 -1.88 4.20 -13.04
CA GLU A 78 -2.92 3.21 -13.31
C GLU A 78 -3.96 3.20 -12.20
N LEU A 79 -5.22 3.01 -12.58
CA LEU A 79 -6.36 2.87 -11.69
C LEU A 79 -7.05 1.53 -11.93
N ARG A 80 -7.39 0.85 -10.84
CA ARG A 80 -8.10 -0.43 -10.85
C ARG A 80 -9.20 -0.44 -9.79
N MET A 81 -10.22 -1.24 -10.03
CA MET A 81 -11.32 -1.46 -9.10
C MET A 81 -11.42 -2.94 -8.74
N LEU A 82 -11.65 -3.24 -7.47
CA LEU A 82 -12.04 -4.59 -7.06
C LEU A 82 -13.50 -4.83 -7.42
N ARG A 83 -13.80 -6.00 -7.98
CA ARG A 83 -15.15 -6.40 -8.36
C ARG A 83 -15.43 -7.81 -7.89
N ALA A 84 -16.51 -7.98 -7.13
CA ALA A 84 -17.06 -9.30 -6.86
C ALA A 84 -17.89 -9.76 -8.06
N HIS A 85 -17.65 -10.98 -8.51
CA HIS A 85 -18.42 -11.58 -9.59
C HIS A 85 -19.82 -11.95 -9.09
N PRO A 86 -20.89 -11.48 -9.74
CA PRO A 86 -22.24 -11.54 -9.17
C PRO A 86 -22.79 -12.97 -9.03
N ALA A 87 -22.31 -13.92 -9.83
CA ALA A 87 -22.87 -15.28 -9.84
C ALA A 87 -22.26 -16.22 -8.78
N ASN A 88 -21.00 -16.01 -8.40
CA ASN A 88 -20.23 -16.94 -7.55
C ASN A 88 -19.47 -16.25 -6.41
N GLY A 89 -19.52 -14.92 -6.32
CA GLY A 89 -18.84 -14.14 -5.29
C GLY A 89 -17.31 -14.09 -5.42
N SER A 90 -16.72 -14.60 -6.52
CA SER A 90 -15.26 -14.54 -6.70
C SER A 90 -14.80 -13.10 -6.90
N TRP A 91 -13.71 -12.70 -6.26
CA TRP A 91 -13.12 -11.38 -6.44
C TRP A 91 -12.21 -11.34 -7.67
N GLY A 92 -12.32 -10.28 -8.46
CA GLY A 92 -11.41 -9.93 -9.53
C GLY A 92 -11.04 -8.45 -9.49
N MET A 93 -10.09 -8.05 -10.32
CA MET A 93 -9.75 -6.65 -10.56
C MET A 93 -10.24 -6.24 -11.95
N SER A 94 -10.58 -4.97 -12.12
CA SER A 94 -10.76 -4.39 -13.45
C SER A 94 -9.46 -4.40 -14.24
N GLU A 95 -9.60 -4.26 -15.57
CA GLU A 95 -8.49 -3.84 -16.40
C GLU A 95 -7.92 -2.48 -15.91
N PRO A 96 -6.62 -2.25 -16.05
CA PRO A 96 -6.01 -0.98 -15.69
C PRO A 96 -6.54 0.14 -16.59
N THR A 97 -6.92 1.25 -15.97
CA THR A 97 -7.24 2.50 -16.67
C THR A 97 -6.17 3.53 -16.36
N THR A 98 -5.59 4.15 -17.39
CA THR A 98 -4.60 5.22 -17.23
C THR A 98 -5.25 6.60 -17.37
N THR A 99 -4.57 7.64 -16.89
CA THR A 99 -5.00 9.03 -17.07
C THR A 99 -3.85 9.88 -17.59
N ASP A 100 -4.14 10.77 -18.54
CA ASP A 100 -3.17 11.73 -19.08
C ASP A 100 -3.04 12.99 -18.22
N LEU A 101 -3.79 13.10 -17.12
CA LEU A 101 -3.75 14.26 -16.23
C LEU A 101 -2.41 14.43 -15.54
N VAL A 102 -1.68 13.33 -15.33
CA VAL A 102 -0.38 13.29 -14.69
C VAL A 102 0.55 12.40 -15.49
N LYS A 103 1.80 12.84 -15.66
CA LYS A 103 2.83 12.05 -16.32
C LYS A 103 4.18 12.33 -15.67
N GLY A 104 4.84 11.27 -15.24
CA GLY A 104 6.23 11.31 -14.84
C GLY A 104 7.14 11.46 -16.06
N THR A 105 8.40 11.78 -15.81
CA THR A 105 9.44 11.81 -16.84
C THR A 105 10.58 10.91 -16.42
N VAL A 106 11.48 10.56 -17.35
CA VAL A 106 12.67 9.76 -17.01
C VAL A 106 13.55 10.46 -15.97
N THR A 107 13.61 11.79 -15.99
CA THR A 107 14.36 12.59 -15.01
C THR A 107 13.58 12.75 -13.70
N ASN A 108 12.26 12.95 -13.79
CA ASN A 108 11.38 13.18 -12.65
C ASN A 108 10.23 12.15 -12.65
N PRO A 109 10.50 10.89 -12.28
CA PRO A 109 9.47 9.86 -12.22
C PRO A 109 8.49 10.11 -11.07
N LEU A 110 7.29 9.55 -11.17
CA LEU A 110 6.33 9.45 -10.07
C LEU A 110 6.89 8.50 -9.01
N VAL A 111 6.79 8.88 -7.73
CA VAL A 111 7.37 8.09 -6.62
C VAL A 111 6.41 7.82 -5.47
N HIS A 112 5.34 8.60 -5.32
CA HIS A 112 4.44 8.45 -4.18
C HIS A 112 2.99 8.80 -4.52
N LEU A 113 2.07 8.04 -3.93
CA LEU A 113 0.63 8.20 -4.00
C LEU A 113 0.06 8.21 -2.59
N GLU A 114 -0.87 9.14 -2.32
CA GLU A 114 -1.59 9.20 -1.05
C GLU A 114 -3.04 9.62 -1.27
N TRP A 115 -3.98 8.70 -1.00
CA TRP A 115 -5.41 9.00 -1.06
C TRP A 115 -5.87 9.80 0.15
N SER A 116 -6.74 10.78 -0.11
CA SER A 116 -7.38 11.56 0.94
C SER A 116 -8.21 10.68 1.86
N THR A 117 -8.08 10.95 3.16
CA THR A 117 -8.93 10.35 4.20
C THR A 117 -10.27 11.07 4.32
N THR A 118 -10.53 12.11 3.53
CA THR A 118 -11.81 12.85 3.56
C THR A 118 -12.90 12.16 2.74
N THR A 119 -14.11 12.72 2.71
CA THR A 119 -15.21 12.20 1.87
C THR A 119 -14.96 12.42 0.37
N ALA A 120 -14.06 13.34 0.01
CA ALA A 120 -13.68 13.57 -1.37
C ALA A 120 -12.62 12.55 -1.80
N PRO A 121 -12.76 11.91 -2.98
CA PRO A 121 -11.78 10.96 -3.52
C PRO A 121 -10.61 11.71 -4.17
N ASP A 122 -9.90 12.51 -3.38
CA ASP A 122 -8.69 13.20 -3.82
C ASP A 122 -7.48 12.28 -3.70
N LEU A 123 -6.62 12.29 -4.70
CA LEU A 123 -5.34 11.59 -4.74
C LEU A 123 -4.22 12.61 -4.87
N ALA A 124 -3.29 12.62 -3.91
CA ALA A 124 -2.03 13.33 -4.03
C ALA A 124 -1.00 12.43 -4.72
N ILE A 125 -0.28 13.00 -5.67
CA ILE A 125 0.70 12.33 -6.53
C ILE A 125 1.97 13.14 -6.50
N PHE A 126 3.10 12.49 -6.23
CA PHE A 126 4.39 13.15 -6.12
C PHE A 126 5.40 12.58 -7.09
N ASP A 127 6.23 13.47 -7.65
CA ASP A 127 7.42 13.06 -8.40
C ASP A 127 8.68 13.06 -7.52
N SER A 128 9.78 12.56 -8.07
CA SER A 128 11.07 12.46 -7.37
C SER A 128 11.67 13.80 -6.96
N THR A 129 11.16 14.92 -7.48
CA THR A 129 11.63 16.29 -7.16
C THR A 129 10.73 16.98 -6.13
N GLY A 130 9.75 16.25 -5.59
CA GLY A 130 8.85 16.75 -4.53
C GLY A 130 7.70 17.62 -5.03
N ARG A 131 7.46 17.67 -6.34
CA ARG A 131 6.28 18.36 -6.89
C ARG A 131 5.03 17.55 -6.59
N VAL A 132 3.88 18.22 -6.42
CA VAL A 132 2.62 17.55 -6.05
C VAL A 132 1.48 17.83 -7.01
N MET A 133 0.83 16.80 -7.53
CA MET A 133 -0.45 16.94 -8.23
C MET A 133 -1.57 16.42 -7.35
N ILE A 134 -2.71 17.12 -7.30
CA ILE A 134 -3.92 16.63 -6.63
C ILE A 134 -4.99 16.41 -7.68
N ILE A 135 -5.44 15.17 -7.82
CA ILE A 135 -6.50 14.78 -8.76
C ILE A 135 -7.72 14.31 -7.98
N ASN A 136 -8.89 14.81 -8.34
CA ASN A 136 -10.17 14.34 -7.83
C ASN A 136 -10.73 13.24 -8.74
N PHE A 137 -11.21 12.14 -8.14
CA PHE A 137 -11.84 11.02 -8.84
C PHE A 137 -13.33 10.89 -8.45
N PRO A 138 -14.18 11.84 -8.86
CA PRO A 138 -15.57 11.88 -8.43
C PRO A 138 -16.34 10.66 -8.93
N VAL A 139 -17.03 9.97 -8.02
CA VAL A 139 -17.85 8.79 -8.34
C VAL A 139 -18.98 9.15 -9.33
N SER A 140 -19.45 10.40 -9.33
CA SER A 140 -20.57 10.86 -10.15
C SER A 140 -20.22 11.20 -11.60
N LEU A 141 -18.96 11.50 -11.92
CA LEU A 141 -18.60 12.09 -13.21
C LEU A 141 -17.79 11.18 -14.13
N ASN A 142 -17.33 10.00 -13.68
CA ASN A 142 -16.48 9.06 -14.45
C ASN A 142 -15.27 9.72 -15.17
N ALA A 143 -14.94 10.95 -14.81
CA ALA A 143 -13.96 11.80 -15.45
C ALA A 143 -13.18 12.50 -14.34
N PRO A 144 -11.92 12.11 -14.12
CA PRO A 144 -11.08 12.78 -13.13
C PRO A 144 -10.69 14.18 -13.60
N PHE A 145 -10.35 15.04 -12.65
CA PHE A 145 -9.82 16.37 -12.93
C PHE A 145 -8.79 16.79 -11.89
N ALA A 146 -7.84 17.63 -12.29
CA ALA A 146 -6.80 18.12 -11.40
C ALA A 146 -7.30 19.33 -10.58
N ASN A 147 -7.35 19.17 -9.25
CA ASN A 147 -7.60 20.25 -8.30
C ASN A 147 -6.39 21.16 -8.14
N ARG A 148 -5.19 20.57 -8.19
CA ARG A 148 -3.91 21.27 -8.16
C ARG A 148 -2.99 20.65 -9.20
N LYS A 149 -2.41 21.48 -10.05
CA LYS A 149 -1.33 21.08 -10.96
C LYS A 149 0.03 21.53 -10.41
N TRP A 150 1.08 20.87 -10.85
CA TRP A 150 2.46 21.16 -10.45
C TRP A 150 3.26 21.96 -11.48
N ASP A 151 2.63 22.47 -12.55
CA ASP A 151 3.35 23.17 -13.63
C ASP A 151 4.12 24.41 -13.14
N ALA A 152 3.65 25.02 -12.06
CA ALA A 152 4.27 26.17 -11.42
C ALA A 152 5.26 25.79 -10.29
N ASP A 153 5.39 24.50 -9.97
CA ASP A 153 6.29 24.06 -8.91
C ASP A 153 7.74 24.09 -9.41
N THR A 154 8.65 24.61 -8.58
CA THR A 154 10.08 24.61 -8.85
C THR A 154 10.65 23.19 -8.83
N VAL A 155 11.51 22.87 -9.79
CA VAL A 155 12.24 21.60 -9.82
C VAL A 155 13.56 21.78 -9.07
N ASP A 156 13.66 21.18 -7.89
CA ASP A 156 14.86 21.18 -7.06
C ASP A 156 14.97 19.84 -6.33
N ASP A 157 16.12 19.18 -6.44
CA ASP A 157 16.38 17.88 -5.82
C ASP A 157 16.37 17.95 -4.28
N MET A 158 16.53 19.14 -3.70
CA MET A 158 16.43 19.36 -2.25
C MET A 158 14.99 19.32 -1.72
N ASN A 159 13.98 19.31 -2.60
CA ASN A 159 12.57 19.30 -2.21
C ASN A 159 11.98 17.89 -2.05
N ALA A 160 12.81 16.85 -2.05
CA ALA A 160 12.36 15.47 -1.86
C ALA A 160 11.46 15.34 -0.61
N ILE A 161 10.28 14.74 -0.79
CA ILE A 161 9.27 14.66 0.25
C ILE A 161 9.55 13.46 1.14
N VAL A 162 9.72 13.70 2.45
CA VAL A 162 9.99 12.66 3.43
C VAL A 162 8.74 12.06 4.07
N GLY A 163 7.60 12.74 3.94
CA GLY A 163 6.32 12.29 4.47
C GLY A 163 5.15 13.10 3.90
N CYS A 164 3.99 12.46 3.81
CA CYS A 164 2.74 13.07 3.40
C CYS A 164 1.62 12.63 4.34
N HIS A 165 0.73 13.57 4.70
CA HIS A 165 -0.47 13.26 5.44
C HIS A 165 -1.59 14.26 5.12
N TRP A 166 -2.80 13.75 4.95
CA TRP A 166 -4.01 14.57 4.81
C TRP A 166 -4.49 15.05 6.17
N LEU A 167 -4.63 16.36 6.33
CA LEU A 167 -5.19 16.92 7.57
C LEU A 167 -6.68 16.56 7.70
N PRO A 168 -7.17 16.26 8.92
CA PRO A 168 -8.59 16.07 9.16
C PRO A 168 -9.39 17.32 8.79
N VAL A 169 -10.49 17.15 8.06
CA VAL A 169 -11.41 18.25 7.79
C VAL A 169 -12.38 18.35 8.97
N PRO A 170 -12.48 19.51 9.64
CA PRO A 170 -13.43 19.69 10.73
C PRO A 170 -14.87 19.54 10.20
N PRO A 171 -15.78 18.98 11.01
CA PRO A 171 -17.19 18.87 10.61
C PRO A 171 -17.73 20.27 10.34
N ILE A 172 -18.38 20.44 9.18
CA ILE A 172 -19.03 21.70 8.81
C ILE A 172 -20.11 21.97 9.86
N SER A 173 -19.98 23.06 10.59
CA SER A 173 -20.99 23.49 11.55
C SER A 173 -22.29 23.74 10.78
N GLN A 174 -23.29 22.87 10.95
CA GLN A 174 -24.63 23.17 10.44
C GLN A 174 -25.16 24.36 11.24
N VAL A 175 -25.21 25.53 10.61
CA VAL A 175 -25.98 26.66 11.14
C VAL A 175 -27.44 26.27 10.98
N SER A 176 -28.10 25.99 12.11
CA SER A 176 -29.54 25.72 12.19
C SER A 176 -30.37 26.98 11.94
#